data_AF-A0A329SPI7-F1
#
_entry.id   AF-A0A329SPI7-F1
#
_cell.length_a   1.000
_cell.length_b   1.000
_cell.length_c   1.000
_cell.angle_alpha   90.00
_cell.angle_beta   90.00
_cell.angle_gamma   90.00
#
_symmetry.space_group_name_H-M   'P 1'
#
loop_
_entity.id
_entity.type
_entity.pdbx_description
1 polymer ?
#
loop_
_entity_poly.entity_id
_entity_poly.type
_entity_poly.pdbx_seq_one_letter_code
_entity_poly.pdbx_strand_id
1 'polypeptide(L)'
;MLRCIHPKKKPRNGELTAEELVRNGNVSSDRVRIDNFFGRVCTLRKITHSTFKWNESSFGSFTRACFALTNFHFEVNPLRANDGRFYKSVMGRYAAMADRERTRRATTQRRYRRRREARIAVDTNIRTRLSFSSPSQ
;
A
#
# COMPACT_ATOMS: atom_id res chain seq x y z
N MET A 1 35.15 0.95 20.71
CA MET A 1 34.09 -0.09 20.60
C MET A 1 32.75 0.60 20.75
N LEU A 2 31.88 0.59 19.74
CA LEU A 2 30.57 1.25 19.83
C LEU A 2 29.61 0.36 20.63
N ARG A 3 29.10 0.84 21.77
CA ARG A 3 28.16 0.09 22.61
C ARG A 3 26.73 0.38 22.14
N CYS A 4 26.03 -0.62 21.59
CA CYS A 4 24.65 -0.46 21.16
C CYS A 4 23.71 -0.18 22.35
N ILE A 5 22.79 0.76 22.17
CA ILE A 5 21.76 1.11 23.15
C ILE A 5 20.53 0.23 22.88
N HIS A 6 20.25 -0.69 23.80
CA HIS A 6 19.09 -1.58 23.72
C HIS A 6 18.11 -1.34 24.87
N PRO A 7 16.79 -1.50 24.63
CA PRO A 7 15.82 -1.63 25.70
C PRO A 7 16.23 -2.78 26.63
N LYS A 8 16.10 -2.58 27.94
CA LYS A 8 16.35 -3.59 28.96
C LYS A 8 15.22 -4.61 28.88
N LYS A 9 15.56 -5.87 28.71
CA LYS A 9 14.58 -6.95 28.71
C LYS A 9 14.04 -7.17 30.12
N LYS A 10 12.76 -7.54 30.22
CA LYS A 10 12.15 -7.95 31.47
C LYS A 10 12.88 -9.19 32.02
N PRO A 11 13.25 -9.22 33.32
CA PRO A 11 13.89 -10.38 33.93
C PRO A 11 12.89 -11.54 34.12
N ARG A 12 13.40 -12.78 34.20
CA ARG A 12 12.58 -14.01 34.15
C ARG A 12 11.47 -14.07 35.20
N ASN A 13 11.71 -13.53 36.40
CA ASN A 13 10.77 -13.52 37.53
C ASN A 13 10.67 -12.14 38.20
N GLY A 14 10.79 -11.05 37.44
CA GLY A 14 10.73 -9.70 38.01
C GLY A 14 10.15 -8.69 37.04
N GLU A 15 9.82 -7.51 37.56
CA GLU A 15 9.34 -6.39 36.76
C GLU A 15 10.47 -5.40 36.46
N LEU A 16 10.27 -4.62 35.40
CA LEU A 16 11.10 -3.45 35.14
C LEU A 16 10.74 -2.36 36.15
N THR A 17 11.73 -1.63 36.64
CA THR A 17 11.47 -0.45 37.47
C THR A 17 10.79 0.64 36.63
N ALA A 18 10.15 1.61 37.30
CA ALA A 18 9.54 2.75 36.60
C ALA A 18 10.55 3.50 35.73
N GLU A 19 11.78 3.67 36.22
CA GLU A 19 12.89 4.30 35.51
C GLU A 19 13.31 3.50 34.27
N GLU A 20 13.35 2.17 34.38
CA GLU A 20 13.69 1.28 33.26
C GLU A 20 12.61 1.29 32.17
N LEU A 21 11.34 1.37 32.56
CA LEU A 21 10.23 1.52 31.63
C LEU A 21 10.32 2.84 30.87
N VAL A 22 10.58 3.95 31.56
CA VAL A 22 10.79 5.26 30.94
C VAL A 22 11.98 5.23 29.98
N ARG A 23 13.12 4.69 30.41
CA ARG A 23 14.31 4.55 29.57
C ARG A 23 14.04 3.69 28.33
N ASN A 24 13.37 2.56 28.49
CA ASN A 24 13.00 1.68 27.39
C ASN A 24 12.00 2.34 26.43
N GLY A 25 11.07 3.14 26.96
CA GLY A 25 10.15 3.96 26.19
C GLY A 25 10.90 4.95 25.31
N ASN A 26 11.87 5.67 25.86
CA ASN A 26 12.72 6.61 25.11
C ASN A 26 13.56 5.90 24.04
N VAL A 27 14.21 4.78 24.37
CA VAL A 27 15.00 4.00 23.40
C VAL A 27 14.12 3.44 22.28
N SER A 28 12.96 2.87 22.63
CA SER A 28 11.99 2.37 21.65
C SER A 28 11.44 3.50 20.80
N SER A 29 11.23 4.66 21.41
CA SER A 29 10.86 5.88 20.72
C SER A 29 11.92 6.18 19.66
N ASP A 30 13.16 6.49 20.03
CA ASP A 30 14.19 6.87 19.05
C ASP A 30 14.42 5.81 17.96
N ARG A 31 14.35 4.53 18.33
CA ARG A 31 14.41 3.43 17.36
C ARG A 31 13.38 3.55 16.25
N VAL A 32 12.12 3.88 16.55
CA VAL A 32 11.07 4.01 15.52
C VAL A 32 11.42 5.07 14.48
N ARG A 33 12.07 6.19 14.87
CA ARG A 33 12.53 7.21 13.91
C ARG A 33 13.59 6.62 12.97
N ILE A 34 14.56 5.89 13.54
CA ILE A 34 15.65 5.26 12.80
C ILE A 34 15.10 4.20 11.83
N ASP A 35 14.23 3.31 12.31
CA ASP A 35 13.65 2.24 11.50
C ASP A 35 12.82 2.83 10.34
N ASN A 36 12.01 3.87 10.59
CA ASN A 36 11.25 4.55 9.54
C ASN A 36 12.17 5.26 8.52
N PHE A 37 13.28 5.86 8.97
CA PHE A 37 14.26 6.51 8.09
C PHE A 37 14.85 5.48 7.13
N PHE A 38 15.41 4.39 7.66
CA PHE A 38 16.04 3.35 6.85
C PHE A 38 15.03 2.59 5.99
N GLY A 39 13.77 2.46 6.43
CA GLY A 39 12.68 1.94 5.61
C GLY A 39 12.45 2.75 4.33
N ARG A 40 12.50 4.08 4.41
CA ARG A 40 12.37 4.98 3.24
C ARG A 40 13.60 4.89 2.32
N VAL A 41 14.80 4.91 2.89
CA VAL A 41 16.05 4.73 2.12
C VAL A 41 16.04 3.40 1.36
N CYS A 42 15.63 2.31 2.02
CA CYS A 42 15.53 0.99 1.39
C CYS A 42 14.50 0.95 0.26
N THR A 43 13.39 1.69 0.39
CA THR A 43 12.38 1.81 -0.67
C THR A 43 12.95 2.50 -1.90
N LEU A 44 13.62 3.64 -1.72
CA LEU A 44 14.29 4.35 -2.83
C LEU A 44 15.36 3.48 -3.48
N ARG A 45 16.17 2.79 -2.68
CA ARG A 45 17.19 1.87 -3.19
C ARG A 45 16.59 0.74 -4.02
N LYS A 46 15.45 0.18 -3.61
CA LYS A 46 14.73 -0.86 -4.39
C LYS A 46 14.27 -0.35 -5.74
N ILE A 47 13.74 0.88 -5.81
CA ILE A 47 13.32 1.51 -7.07
C ILE A 47 14.55 1.68 -7.98
N THR A 48 15.61 2.29 -7.47
CA THR A 48 16.85 2.49 -8.22
C THR A 48 17.44 1.18 -8.74
N HIS A 49 17.46 0.14 -7.90
CA HIS A 49 17.90 -1.19 -8.29
C HIS A 49 17.05 -1.81 -9.41
N SER A 50 15.74 -1.55 -9.43
CA SER A 50 14.85 -2.05 -10.49
C SER A 50 15.00 -1.31 -11.82
N THR A 51 15.49 -0.06 -11.78
CA THR A 51 15.54 0.84 -12.95
C THR A 51 16.92 0.90 -13.61
N PHE A 52 17.99 0.78 -12.84
CA PHE A 52 19.36 0.97 -13.34
C PHE A 52 20.19 -0.31 -13.30
N LYS A 53 20.95 -0.57 -14.36
CA LYS A 53 21.95 -1.65 -14.37
C LYS A 53 23.11 -1.28 -13.46
N TRP A 54 23.42 -2.18 -12.53
CA TRP A 54 24.39 -1.95 -11.47
C TRP A 54 25.82 -1.92 -12.02
N ASN A 55 26.61 -0.93 -11.57
CA ASN A 55 28.06 -0.96 -11.64
C ASN A 55 28.63 -0.34 -10.36
N GLU A 56 29.84 -0.74 -9.98
CA GLU A 56 30.45 -0.34 -8.71
C GLU A 56 30.68 1.18 -8.63
N SER A 57 31.01 1.82 -9.76
CA SER A 57 31.24 3.27 -9.84
C SER A 57 29.99 4.11 -9.56
N SER A 58 28.79 3.59 -9.82
CA SER A 58 27.52 4.29 -9.58
C SER A 58 26.93 4.06 -8.19
N PHE A 59 27.40 3.04 -7.45
CA PHE A 59 26.85 2.68 -6.13
C PHE A 59 26.89 3.85 -5.14
N GLY A 60 28.02 4.56 -5.08
CA GLY A 60 28.19 5.72 -4.21
C GLY A 60 27.20 6.83 -4.53
N SER A 61 27.07 7.18 -5.81
CA SER A 61 26.15 8.22 -6.28
C SER A 61 24.69 7.89 -5.99
N PHE A 62 24.26 6.65 -6.26
CA PHE A 62 22.90 6.21 -5.96
C PHE A 62 22.60 6.18 -4.47
N THR A 63 23.56 5.72 -3.66
CA THR A 63 23.41 5.72 -2.21
C THR A 63 23.25 7.16 -1.71
N ARG A 64 24.16 8.07 -2.07
CA ARG A 64 24.06 9.50 -1.70
C ARG A 64 22.74 10.12 -2.15
N ALA A 65 22.29 9.83 -3.37
CA ALA A 65 21.00 10.31 -3.87
C ALA A 65 19.81 9.78 -3.05
N CYS A 66 19.79 8.49 -2.70
CA CYS A 66 18.74 7.91 -1.85
C CYS A 66 18.70 8.59 -0.48
N PHE A 67 19.86 8.83 0.15
CA PHE A 67 19.92 9.53 1.44
C PHE A 67 19.51 11.01 1.32
N ALA A 68 19.95 11.73 0.29
CA ALA A 68 19.57 13.13 0.06
C ALA A 68 18.06 13.29 -0.18
N LEU A 69 17.47 12.43 -1.01
CA LEU A 69 16.02 12.40 -1.24
C LEU A 69 15.25 12.04 0.02
N THR A 70 15.77 11.12 0.83
CA THR A 70 15.15 10.76 2.11
C THR A 70 15.19 11.93 3.08
N ASN A 71 16.31 12.66 3.14
CA ASN A 71 16.46 13.88 3.94
C ASN A 71 15.42 14.95 3.57
N PHE A 72 15.31 15.27 2.28
CA PHE A 72 14.27 16.17 1.77
C PHE A 72 12.86 15.67 2.12
N HIS A 73 12.62 14.35 1.97
CA HIS A 73 11.33 13.76 2.31
C HIS A 73 10.99 13.91 3.82
N PHE A 74 11.95 14.07 4.73
CA PHE A 74 11.63 14.35 6.14
C PHE A 74 11.16 15.78 6.38
N GLU A 75 11.68 16.73 5.62
CA GLU A 75 11.25 18.14 5.72
C GLU A 75 9.76 18.27 5.37
N VAL A 76 9.29 17.49 4.39
CA VAL A 76 7.88 17.49 3.95
C VAL A 76 7.00 16.44 4.65
N ASN A 77 7.56 15.30 5.08
CA ASN A 77 6.84 14.19 5.72
C ASN A 77 7.56 13.71 6.99
N PRO A 78 7.31 14.35 8.16
CA PRO A 78 8.00 14.06 9.41
C PRO A 78 7.74 12.64 9.94
N LEU A 79 8.79 11.98 10.45
CA LEU A 79 8.83 10.58 10.90
C LEU A 79 7.91 10.15 12.06
N ARG A 80 7.20 11.10 12.69
CA ARG A 80 6.60 10.86 14.01
C ARG A 80 5.29 11.58 14.31
N ALA A 81 5.17 12.85 13.93
CA ALA A 81 4.08 13.71 14.44
C ALA A 81 2.90 13.90 13.45
N ASN A 82 3.10 13.67 12.16
CA ASN A 82 2.07 13.88 11.11
C ASN A 82 1.73 12.62 10.30
N ASP A 83 2.43 11.50 10.52
CA ASP A 83 2.22 10.26 9.76
C ASP A 83 0.82 9.67 9.99
N GLY A 84 0.19 9.89 11.15
CA GLY A 84 -1.18 9.41 11.38
C GLY A 84 -2.18 9.99 10.39
N ARG A 85 -2.14 11.30 10.13
CA ARG A 85 -3.05 11.96 9.18
C ARG A 85 -2.65 11.69 7.73
N PHE A 86 -1.36 11.77 7.41
CA PHE A 86 -0.87 11.50 6.07
C PHE A 86 -1.13 10.04 5.66
N TYR A 87 -0.80 9.06 6.51
CA TYR A 87 -1.09 7.65 6.29
C TYR A 87 -2.60 7.40 6.14
N LYS A 88 -3.43 7.97 7.03
CA LYS A 88 -4.90 7.91 6.89
C LYS A 88 -5.37 8.50 5.56
N SER A 89 -4.77 9.59 5.09
CA SER A 89 -5.10 10.20 3.80
C SER A 89 -4.71 9.31 2.61
N VAL A 90 -3.55 8.66 2.67
CA VAL A 90 -3.08 7.71 1.65
C VAL A 90 -4.01 6.49 1.60
N MET A 91 -4.33 5.92 2.76
CA MET A 91 -5.26 4.80 2.87
C MET A 91 -6.68 5.18 2.40
N GLY A 92 -7.15 6.38 2.74
CA GLY A 92 -8.43 6.91 2.25
C GLY A 92 -8.46 7.05 0.73
N ARG A 93 -7.35 7.50 0.11
CA ARG A 93 -7.22 7.55 -1.35
C ARG A 93 -7.27 6.17 -2.00
N TYR A 94 -6.59 5.17 -1.42
CA TYR A 94 -6.66 3.79 -1.92
C TYR A 94 -8.06 3.19 -1.80
N ALA A 95 -8.74 3.41 -0.68
CA ALA A 95 -10.12 2.99 -0.51
C ALA A 95 -11.04 3.62 -1.57
N ALA A 96 -10.92 4.94 -1.78
CA ALA A 96 -11.70 5.65 -2.80
C ALA A 96 -11.42 5.14 -4.23
N MET A 97 -10.17 4.82 -4.56
CA MET A 97 -9.83 4.22 -5.85
C MET A 97 -10.44 2.82 -6.02
N ALA A 98 -10.41 1.99 -4.97
CA ALA A 98 -11.03 0.68 -4.98
C ALA A 98 -12.55 0.75 -5.16
N ASP A 99 -13.22 1.71 -4.51
CA ASP A 99 -14.67 1.92 -4.63
C ASP A 99 -15.07 2.41 -6.02
N ARG A 100 -14.29 3.33 -6.60
CA ARG A 100 -14.49 3.78 -7.99
C ARG A 100 -14.39 2.60 -8.95
N GLU A 101 -13.39 1.74 -8.76
CA GLU A 101 -13.20 0.57 -9.61
C GLU A 101 -14.31 -0.48 -9.41
N ARG A 102 -14.79 -0.70 -8.18
CA ARG A 102 -15.96 -1.54 -7.88
C ARG A 102 -17.22 -1.01 -8.58
N THR A 103 -17.45 0.30 -8.52
CA THR A 103 -18.59 0.96 -9.17
C THR A 103 -18.52 0.84 -10.69
N ARG A 104 -17.33 1.03 -11.27
CA ARG A 104 -17.08 0.85 -12.71
C ARG A 104 -17.36 -0.59 -13.17
N ARG A 105 -16.96 -1.58 -12.37
CA ARG A 105 -17.27 -3.00 -12.65
C ARG A 105 -18.75 -3.29 -12.54
N ALA A 106 -19.43 -2.79 -11.50
CA ALA A 106 -20.87 -3.00 -11.30
C ALA A 106 -21.70 -2.38 -12.44
N THR A 107 -21.37 -1.17 -12.88
CA THR A 107 -22.04 -0.50 -14.01
C THR A 107 -21.82 -1.25 -15.33
N THR A 108 -20.60 -1.70 -15.59
CA THR A 108 -20.27 -2.52 -16.78
C THR A 108 -21.05 -3.83 -16.78
N GLN A 109 -21.09 -4.55 -15.65
CA GLN A 109 -21.86 -5.78 -15.50
C GLN A 109 -23.36 -5.55 -15.68
N ARG A 110 -23.92 -4.47 -15.12
CA ARG A 110 -25.34 -4.13 -15.29
C ARG A 110 -25.68 -3.89 -16.77
N ARG A 111 -24.83 -3.15 -17.49
CA ARG A 111 -25.00 -2.91 -18.93
C ARG A 111 -24.92 -4.22 -19.72
N TYR A 112 -24.01 -5.11 -19.35
CA TYR A 112 -23.89 -6.43 -19.96
C TYR A 112 -25.14 -7.29 -19.73
N ARG A 113 -25.64 -7.38 -18.49
CA ARG A 113 -26.86 -8.15 -18.15
C ARG A 113 -28.07 -7.66 -18.94
N ARG A 114 -28.31 -6.34 -18.99
CA ARG A 114 -29.37 -5.72 -19.79
C ARG A 114 -29.28 -6.07 -21.28
N ARG A 115 -28.08 -5.97 -21.87
CA ARG A 115 -27.86 -6.33 -23.27
C ARG A 115 -28.08 -7.82 -23.53
N ARG A 116 -27.69 -8.67 -22.58
CA ARG A 116 -27.93 -10.12 -22.66
C ARG A 116 -29.43 -10.44 -22.57
N GLU A 117 -30.16 -9.85 -21.64
CA GLU A 117 -31.61 -10.00 -21.51
C GLU A 117 -32.34 -9.54 -22.78
N ALA A 118 -31.96 -8.39 -23.35
CA ALA A 118 -32.53 -7.92 -24.61
C ALA A 118 -32.29 -8.90 -25.77
N ARG A 119 -31.09 -9.50 -25.87
CA ARG A 119 -30.79 -10.52 -26.88
C ARG A 119 -31.62 -11.79 -26.69
N ILE A 120 -31.78 -12.25 -25.44
CA ILE A 120 -32.60 -13.43 -25.12
C ILE A 120 -34.08 -13.14 -25.45
N ALA A 121 -34.60 -11.96 -25.10
CA ALA A 121 -35.97 -11.58 -25.39
C ALA A 121 -36.23 -11.55 -26.91
N VAL A 122 -35.29 -11.02 -27.70
CA VAL A 122 -35.37 -11.05 -29.17
C VAL A 122 -35.35 -12.48 -29.70
N ASP A 123 -34.40 -13.33 -29.28
CA ASP A 123 -34.31 -14.73 -29.73
C ASP A 123 -35.59 -15.52 -29.37
N THR A 124 -36.10 -15.32 -28.15
CA THR A 124 -37.35 -15.94 -27.68
C THR A 124 -38.52 -15.52 -28.57
N ASN A 125 -38.67 -14.21 -28.84
CA ASN A 125 -39.75 -13.69 -29.68
C ASN A 125 -39.67 -14.22 -31.13
N ILE A 126 -38.46 -14.35 -31.69
CA ILE A 126 -38.25 -14.96 -33.00
C ILE A 126 -38.68 -16.44 -32.99
N ARG A 127 -38.24 -17.22 -32.00
CA ARG A 127 -38.63 -18.64 -31.88
C ARG A 127 -40.14 -18.80 -31.73
N THR A 128 -40.77 -17.98 -30.90
CA THR A 128 -42.22 -17.99 -30.71
C THR A 128 -42.96 -17.70 -32.02
N ARG A 129 -42.50 -16.71 -32.80
CA ARG A 129 -43.08 -16.42 -34.12
C ARG A 129 -42.93 -17.58 -35.11
N LEU A 130 -41.76 -18.22 -35.12
CA LEU A 130 -41.50 -19.37 -35.98
C LEU A 130 -42.33 -20.60 -35.57
N SER A 131 -42.55 -20.86 -34.27
CA SER A 131 -43.38 -21.98 -33.80
C SER A 131 -44.87 -21.81 -34.14
N PHE A 132 -45.37 -20.57 -34.22
CA PHE A 132 -46.73 -20.30 -34.68
C PHE A 132 -46.88 -20.35 -36.22
N SER A 133 -45.77 -20.46 -36.95
CA SER A 133 -45.76 -20.47 -38.42
C SER A 133 -45.57 -21.87 -39.02
N SER A 134 -45.43 -22.92 -38.21
CA SER A 134 -45.35 -24.30 -38.70
C SER A 134 -46.76 -24.80 -39.08
N PRO A 135 -47.02 -25.14 -40.36
CA PRO A 135 -48.31 -25.68 -40.77
C PRO A 135 -48.50 -27.07 -40.16
N SER A 136 -49.67 -27.32 -39.60
CA SER A 136 -50.15 -28.66 -39.28
C SER A 136 -50.20 -29.46 -40.59
N GLN A 137 -49.39 -30.51 -40.72
CA GLN A 137 -49.66 -31.58 -41.69
C GLN A 137 -50.63 -32.58 -41.08
#